data_AF-A0A0B7BLI9-F1
#
_entry.id   AF-A0A0B7BLI9-F1
#
_cell.length_a   1.000
_cell.length_b   1.000
_cell.length_c   1.000
_cell.angle_alpha   90.00
_cell.angle_beta   90.00
_cell.angle_gamma   90.00
#
_symmetry.space_group_name_H-M   'P 1'
#
loop_
_entity.id
_entity.type
_entity.pdbx_description
1 polymer ?
#
loop_
_entity_poly.entity_id
_entity_poly.type
_entity_poly.pdbx_seq_one_letter_code
_entity_poly.pdbx_strand_id
1 'polypeptide(L)'
;FIINGSEEVLIAQEKMATNTVYVFQQKDSKYAFKTEIRSCLEHSSRPTSTLWVNMMARGGQGSKKSAIGQRIISILPYVKQEIPIIIVFRALAFVSDRDILEHIIYDFDDPEMMEMVKPSLDEAFVIQEQNVALNFIGARGAKPGVTKEKRIKYAREILQKEMLPHVGVSEFCETKKAYFLGYMVHRLLLAALGRREVDDRDHYGNKRLDLAGPLLAFLFRGLFRNLMKEVRMYAQNSLIEA
;
A
#
# COMPACT_ATOMS: atom_id res chain seq x y z
N PHE A 1 -29.24 22.02 3.23
CA PHE A 1 -29.82 21.94 1.87
C PHE A 1 -31.32 21.97 2.02
N ILE A 2 -32.06 22.54 1.07
CA ILE A 2 -33.52 22.34 0.99
C ILE A 2 -33.75 21.44 -0.21
N ILE A 3 -34.22 20.22 0.00
CA ILE A 3 -34.43 19.21 -1.04
C ILE A 3 -35.89 18.78 -0.97
N ASN A 4 -36.63 18.94 -2.08
CA ASN A 4 -38.06 18.60 -2.16
C ASN A 4 -38.93 19.26 -1.07
N GLY A 5 -38.58 20.49 -0.66
CA GLY A 5 -39.31 21.24 0.36
C GLY A 5 -38.92 20.92 1.81
N SER A 6 -37.99 19.99 2.04
CA SER A 6 -37.49 19.63 3.39
C SER A 6 -36.07 20.16 3.63
N GLU A 7 -35.79 20.57 4.86
CA GLU A 7 -34.45 20.95 5.30
C GLU A 7 -33.59 19.71 5.60
N GLU A 8 -32.45 19.61 4.95
CA GLU A 8 -31.50 18.50 5.03
C GLU A 8 -30.13 18.99 5.51
N VAL A 9 -29.53 18.32 6.47
CA VAL A 9 -28.23 18.69 7.06
C VAL A 9 -27.22 17.57 6.87
N LEU A 10 -26.03 17.91 6.38
CA LEU A 10 -24.93 16.96 6.27
C LEU A 10 -24.21 16.83 7.61
N ILE A 11 -24.17 15.60 8.14
CA ILE A 11 -23.46 15.27 9.37
C ILE A 11 -22.00 14.92 9.02
N ALA A 12 -21.07 15.53 9.75
CA ALA A 12 -19.65 15.28 9.62
C ALA A 12 -19.33 13.79 9.82
N GLN A 13 -18.46 13.24 8.98
CA GLN A 13 -18.04 11.84 9.06
C GLN A 13 -16.62 11.75 9.59
N GLU A 14 -16.42 11.03 10.69
CA GLU A 14 -15.09 10.72 11.20
C GLU A 14 -14.44 9.61 10.36
N LYS A 15 -13.17 9.82 10.02
CA LYS A 15 -12.29 8.80 9.44
C LYS A 15 -10.90 8.93 10.03
N MET A 16 -10.05 7.91 9.92
CA MET A 16 -8.64 8.14 10.29
C MET A 16 -7.85 8.88 9.21
N ALA A 17 -6.93 9.71 9.66
CA ALA A 17 -6.11 10.58 8.84
C ALA A 17 -5.31 9.77 7.82
N THR A 18 -5.30 10.30 6.60
CA THR A 18 -4.54 9.77 5.48
C THR A 18 -3.07 10.21 5.54
N ASN A 19 -2.21 9.62 4.72
CA ASN A 19 -0.78 9.95 4.60
C ASN A 19 0.01 9.83 5.92
N THR A 20 -0.50 9.03 6.85
CA THR A 20 0.13 8.73 8.14
C THR A 20 0.29 7.22 8.25
N VAL A 21 1.45 6.79 8.76
CA VAL A 21 1.77 5.38 8.99
C VAL A 21 1.31 5.00 10.39
N TYR A 22 0.49 3.96 10.49
CA TYR A 22 0.04 3.40 11.75
C TYR A 22 0.51 1.97 11.90
N VAL A 23 0.98 1.59 13.08
CA VAL A 23 1.43 0.26 13.46
C VAL A 23 0.56 -0.25 14.60
N PHE A 24 -0.11 -1.37 14.38
CA PHE A 24 -0.99 -1.99 15.36
C PHE A 24 -0.49 -3.40 15.70
N GLN A 25 -0.41 -3.72 16.98
CA GLN A 25 -0.27 -5.12 17.41
C GLN A 25 -1.58 -5.85 17.16
N GLN A 26 -1.51 -7.12 16.79
CA GLN A 26 -2.68 -7.95 16.55
C GLN A 26 -2.69 -9.13 17.53
N LYS A 27 -3.87 -9.47 18.03
CA LYS A 27 -4.13 -10.68 18.81
C LYS A 27 -4.81 -11.71 17.90
N ASP A 28 -4.44 -12.98 18.05
CA ASP A 28 -5.05 -14.13 17.34
C ASP A 28 -5.18 -13.94 15.82
N SER A 29 -4.15 -13.38 15.20
CA SER A 29 -4.10 -13.08 13.77
C SER A 29 -2.93 -13.78 13.09
N LYS A 30 -3.03 -13.94 11.76
CA LYS A 30 -1.91 -14.38 10.90
C LYS A 30 -0.68 -13.46 11.05
N TYR A 31 -0.92 -12.18 11.39
CA TYR A 31 0.11 -11.17 11.60
C TYR A 31 0.27 -10.89 13.09
N ALA A 32 1.51 -10.74 13.57
CA ALA A 32 1.77 -10.23 14.92
C ALA A 32 1.60 -8.70 14.97
N PHE A 33 2.04 -8.02 13.92
CA PHE A 33 1.95 -6.58 13.78
C PHE A 33 1.46 -6.23 12.37
N LYS A 34 0.58 -5.24 12.30
CA LYS A 34 0.00 -4.73 11.06
C LYS A 34 0.37 -3.25 10.93
N THR A 35 1.10 -2.91 9.87
CA THR A 35 1.35 -1.50 9.51
C THR A 35 0.47 -1.13 8.35
N GLU A 36 -0.19 0.02 8.43
CA GLU A 36 -1.01 0.53 7.34
C GLU A 36 -0.74 2.00 7.05
N ILE A 37 -0.89 2.35 5.78
CA ILE A 37 -1.02 3.74 5.33
C ILE A 37 -2.12 3.83 4.30
N ARG A 38 -3.02 4.81 4.49
CA ARG A 38 -3.99 5.21 3.48
C ARG A 38 -3.48 6.47 2.80
N SER A 39 -2.96 6.30 1.60
CA SER A 39 -2.38 7.38 0.79
C SER A 39 -3.46 8.12 0.03
N CYS A 40 -3.50 9.44 0.15
CA CYS A 40 -4.33 10.34 -0.63
C CYS A 40 -3.45 11.41 -1.26
N LEU A 41 -3.59 11.63 -2.58
CA LEU A 41 -2.87 12.72 -3.25
C LEU A 41 -3.56 14.04 -2.90
N GLU A 42 -2.78 15.05 -2.52
CA GLU A 42 -3.31 16.37 -2.22
C GLU A 42 -3.98 16.99 -3.46
N HIS A 43 -5.08 17.71 -3.25
CA HIS A 43 -5.93 18.29 -4.32
C HIS A 43 -6.37 17.30 -5.41
N SER A 44 -6.35 16.00 -5.11
CA SER A 44 -6.80 14.97 -6.02
C SER A 44 -8.13 14.41 -5.55
N SER A 45 -9.01 14.15 -6.51
CA SER A 45 -10.23 13.41 -6.22
C SER A 45 -10.04 11.89 -6.33
N ARG A 46 -8.79 11.41 -6.53
CA ARG A 46 -8.47 9.97 -6.52
C ARG A 46 -8.82 9.34 -5.16
N PRO A 47 -9.41 8.14 -5.16
CA PRO A 47 -9.69 7.44 -3.91
C PRO A 47 -8.38 7.14 -3.18
N THR A 48 -8.48 6.92 -1.86
CA THR A 48 -7.33 6.55 -1.05
C THR A 48 -6.77 5.21 -1.50
N SER A 49 -5.46 5.15 -1.68
CA SER A 49 -4.74 3.91 -1.95
C SER A 49 -4.12 3.37 -0.67
N THR A 50 -4.48 2.14 -0.29
CA THR A 50 -4.01 1.54 0.97
C THR A 50 -2.86 0.58 0.72
N LEU A 51 -1.77 0.77 1.46
CA LEU A 51 -0.63 -0.14 1.51
C LEU A 51 -0.54 -0.72 2.92
N TRP A 52 -0.28 -2.02 3.00
CA TRP A 52 0.05 -2.68 4.27
C TRP A 52 1.45 -3.26 4.25
N VAL A 53 2.12 -3.21 5.41
CA VAL A 53 3.41 -3.86 5.68
C VAL A 53 3.28 -4.59 7.02
N ASN A 54 3.25 -5.91 7.00
CA ASN A 54 2.86 -6.71 8.15
C ASN A 54 3.97 -7.69 8.54
N MET A 55 4.14 -7.87 9.84
CA MET A 55 5.00 -8.90 10.39
C MET A 55 4.18 -10.16 10.65
N MET A 56 4.64 -11.30 10.13
CA MET A 56 4.00 -12.59 10.38
C MET A 56 4.09 -12.99 11.86
N ALA A 57 3.03 -13.61 12.38
CA ALA A 57 3.05 -14.18 13.72
C ALA A 57 4.01 -15.38 13.82
N ARG A 58 4.61 -15.59 14.99
CA ARG A 58 5.42 -16.79 15.26
C ARG A 58 4.50 -18.01 15.29
N GLY A 59 4.57 -18.87 14.27
CA GLY A 59 3.85 -20.14 14.22
C GLY A 59 2.32 -20.01 14.25
N GLY A 60 1.72 -19.59 13.13
CA GLY A 60 0.26 -19.54 13.02
C GLY A 60 -0.39 -20.92 12.94
N GLN A 61 -1.57 -21.08 13.56
CA GLN A 61 -2.47 -22.22 13.34
C GLN A 61 -2.74 -22.34 11.81
N GLY A 62 -2.27 -23.43 11.20
CA GLY A 62 -2.44 -23.72 9.78
C GLY A 62 -1.23 -23.47 8.88
N SER A 63 -0.20 -22.74 9.35
CA SER A 63 1.09 -22.71 8.66
C SER A 63 2.00 -23.75 9.29
N LYS A 64 2.36 -24.81 8.53
CA LYS A 64 3.51 -25.69 8.86
C LYS A 64 4.63 -24.79 9.39
N LYS A 65 5.17 -25.05 10.59
CA LYS A 65 6.27 -24.28 11.22
C LYS A 65 7.21 -23.81 10.11
N SER A 66 7.10 -22.53 9.72
CA SER A 66 7.92 -22.01 8.65
C SER A 66 9.33 -21.97 9.22
N ALA A 67 10.23 -22.78 8.66
CA ALA A 67 11.62 -22.86 9.10
C ALA A 67 12.36 -21.51 9.00
N ILE A 68 11.77 -20.55 8.27
CA ILE A 68 12.37 -19.27 7.88
C ILE A 68 12.19 -18.18 8.96
N GLY A 69 11.41 -18.41 10.03
CA GLY A 69 11.25 -17.42 11.11
C GLY A 69 10.19 -16.35 10.82
N GLN A 70 10.27 -15.19 11.49
CA GLN A 70 9.29 -14.10 11.33
C GLN A 70 9.65 -13.21 10.14
N ARG A 71 8.95 -13.43 9.02
CA ARG A 71 9.07 -12.61 7.81
C ARG A 71 8.14 -11.40 7.79
N ILE A 72 8.53 -10.40 7.01
CA ILE A 72 7.76 -9.18 6.75
C ILE A 72 7.20 -9.24 5.32
N ILE A 73 5.89 -9.08 5.20
CA ILE A 73 5.19 -9.07 3.92
C ILE A 73 4.54 -7.72 3.69
N SER A 74 4.18 -7.45 2.44
CA SER A 74 3.41 -6.29 2.02
C SER A 74 2.16 -6.72 1.27
N ILE A 75 1.12 -5.90 1.35
CA ILE A 75 -0.09 -6.05 0.53
C ILE A 75 -0.21 -4.76 -0.28
N LEU A 76 0.12 -4.87 -1.57
CA LEU A 76 0.09 -3.75 -2.50
C LEU A 76 -1.35 -3.48 -2.98
N PRO A 77 -1.70 -2.21 -3.27
CA PRO A 77 -2.95 -1.86 -3.93
C PRO A 77 -3.13 -2.67 -5.22
N TYR A 78 -4.35 -3.18 -5.45
CA TYR A 78 -4.72 -3.97 -6.63
C TYR A 78 -3.97 -5.30 -6.82
N VAL A 79 -3.15 -5.73 -5.86
CA VAL A 79 -2.50 -7.05 -5.87
C VAL A 79 -3.22 -7.95 -4.86
N LYS A 80 -3.70 -9.12 -5.30
CA LYS A 80 -4.55 -9.99 -4.48
C LYS A 80 -3.80 -10.80 -3.43
N GLN A 81 -2.51 -11.03 -3.65
CA GLN A 81 -1.68 -11.88 -2.79
C GLN A 81 -0.58 -11.05 -2.12
N GLU A 82 -0.15 -11.53 -0.95
CA GLU A 82 0.95 -10.95 -0.19
C GLU A 82 2.28 -11.07 -0.96
N ILE A 83 3.11 -10.03 -0.83
CA ILE A 83 4.42 -9.92 -1.47
C ILE A 83 5.49 -9.74 -0.37
N PRO A 84 6.51 -10.60 -0.27
CA PRO A 84 7.66 -10.38 0.60
C PRO A 84 8.26 -8.98 0.41
N ILE A 85 8.56 -8.29 1.51
CA ILE A 85 8.92 -6.87 1.45
C ILE A 85 10.17 -6.60 0.60
N ILE A 86 11.16 -7.49 0.68
CA ILE A 86 12.43 -7.38 -0.07
C ILE A 86 12.17 -7.44 -1.59
N ILE A 87 11.19 -8.22 -2.05
CA ILE A 87 10.82 -8.28 -3.47
C ILE A 87 10.25 -6.94 -3.94
N VAL A 88 9.54 -6.20 -3.07
CA VAL A 88 9.04 -4.86 -3.42
C VAL A 88 10.20 -3.88 -3.60
N PHE A 89 11.21 -3.90 -2.73
CA PHE A 89 12.42 -3.09 -2.90
C PHE A 89 13.17 -3.42 -4.20
N ARG A 90 13.36 -4.72 -4.50
CA ARG A 90 13.98 -5.15 -5.75
C ARG A 90 13.17 -4.70 -6.98
N ALA A 91 11.84 -4.69 -6.89
CA ALA A 91 10.98 -4.17 -7.96
C ALA A 91 11.09 -2.63 -8.12
N LEU A 92 11.39 -1.90 -7.04
CA LEU A 92 11.72 -0.47 -7.03
C LEU A 92 13.17 -0.16 -7.47
N ALA A 93 13.88 -1.14 -8.02
CA ALA A 93 15.26 -1.06 -8.52
C ALA A 93 16.39 -1.11 -7.46
N PHE A 94 16.09 -1.48 -6.20
CA PHE A 94 17.11 -1.71 -5.18
C PHE A 94 17.39 -3.21 -5.08
N VAL A 95 18.41 -3.68 -5.80
CA VAL A 95 18.73 -5.11 -5.92
C VAL A 95 19.69 -5.58 -4.81
N SER A 96 20.67 -4.74 -4.46
CA SER A 96 21.66 -4.98 -3.43
C SER A 96 21.01 -5.05 -2.04
N ASP A 97 21.25 -6.14 -1.30
CA ASP A 97 20.70 -6.31 0.05
C ASP A 97 21.19 -5.21 1.01
N ARG A 98 22.45 -4.76 0.83
CA ARG A 98 23.00 -3.64 1.58
C ARG A 98 22.18 -2.38 1.35
N ASP A 99 21.89 -2.04 0.09
CA ASP A 99 21.13 -0.84 -0.25
C ASP A 99 19.72 -0.91 0.35
N ILE A 100 19.08 -2.08 0.28
CA ILE A 100 17.76 -2.30 0.87
C ILE A 100 17.81 -2.08 2.40
N LEU A 101 18.83 -2.63 3.07
CA LEU A 101 19.02 -2.47 4.50
C LEU A 101 19.28 -1.01 4.89
N GLU A 102 20.05 -0.25 4.11
CA GLU A 102 20.32 1.19 4.36
C GLU A 102 19.03 2.03 4.32
N HIS A 103 17.98 1.57 3.62
CA HIS A 103 16.67 2.24 3.62
C HIS A 103 15.81 1.89 4.85
N ILE A 104 16.04 0.74 5.48
CA ILE A 104 15.23 0.21 6.59
C ILE A 104 15.89 0.49 7.94
N ILE A 105 17.20 0.30 8.04
CA ILE A 105 17.98 0.33 9.28
C ILE A 105 19.00 1.45 9.13
N TYR A 106 18.82 2.50 9.93
CA TYR A 106 19.66 3.71 9.87
C TYR A 106 20.97 3.58 10.63
N ASP A 107 21.08 2.58 11.51
CA ASP A 107 22.25 2.25 12.31
C ASP A 107 22.54 0.75 12.21
N PHE A 108 23.64 0.38 11.55
CA PHE A 108 24.02 -1.02 11.35
C PHE A 108 24.71 -1.66 12.56
N ASP A 109 24.98 -0.88 13.60
CA ASP A 109 25.49 -1.41 14.87
C ASP A 109 24.36 -1.96 15.78
N ASP A 110 23.13 -2.02 15.27
CA ASP A 110 21.96 -2.59 15.93
C ASP A 110 21.69 -4.06 15.51
N PRO A 111 22.27 -5.06 16.21
CA PRO A 111 22.16 -6.46 15.84
C PRO A 111 20.74 -7.01 15.97
N GLU A 112 19.92 -6.48 16.89
CA GLU A 112 18.55 -6.97 17.08
C GLU A 112 17.66 -6.64 15.88
N MET A 113 17.75 -5.41 15.36
CA MET A 113 16.97 -5.01 14.19
C MET A 113 17.44 -5.75 12.93
N MET A 114 18.75 -5.94 12.78
CA MET A 114 19.32 -6.73 11.69
C MET A 114 18.82 -8.18 11.70
N GLU A 115 18.81 -8.83 12.86
CA GLU A 115 18.37 -10.22 12.99
C GLU A 115 16.86 -10.38 12.71
N MET A 116 16.04 -9.37 13.04
CA MET A 116 14.60 -9.36 12.72
C MET A 116 14.31 -9.27 11.22
N VAL A 117 15.17 -8.64 10.42
CA VAL A 117 14.99 -8.48 8.97
C VAL A 117 15.49 -9.69 8.19
N LYS A 118 16.51 -10.38 8.70
CA LYS A 118 17.20 -11.51 8.05
C LYS A 118 16.27 -12.60 7.49
N PRO A 119 15.24 -13.11 8.22
CA PRO A 119 14.22 -14.00 7.66
C PRO A 119 13.61 -13.55 6.32
N SER A 120 13.40 -12.24 6.17
CA SER A 120 12.78 -11.66 4.98
C SER A 120 13.76 -11.56 3.81
N LEU A 121 15.06 -11.39 4.09
CA LEU A 121 16.13 -11.45 3.09
C LEU A 121 16.30 -12.87 2.56
N ASP A 122 16.37 -13.85 3.46
CA ASP A 122 16.53 -15.27 3.11
C ASP A 122 15.36 -15.76 2.23
N GLU A 123 14.13 -15.37 2.54
CA GLU A 123 12.96 -15.69 1.71
C GLU A 123 13.07 -15.14 0.28
N ALA A 124 13.64 -13.94 0.12
CA ALA A 124 13.73 -13.27 -1.17
C ALA A 124 14.98 -13.65 -1.97
N PHE A 125 15.87 -14.49 -1.43
CA PHE A 125 17.15 -14.85 -2.04
C PHE A 125 17.04 -15.27 -3.51
N VAL A 126 15.95 -15.95 -3.88
CA VAL A 126 15.71 -16.49 -5.23
C VAL A 126 15.40 -15.46 -6.32
N ILE A 127 15.10 -14.19 -5.98
CA ILE A 127 14.71 -13.15 -6.96
C ILE A 127 15.68 -11.98 -6.92
N GLN A 128 16.79 -12.05 -7.63
CA GLN A 128 17.87 -11.04 -7.57
C GLN A 128 17.83 -10.01 -8.72
N GLU A 129 16.73 -9.94 -9.47
CA GLU A 129 16.60 -9.01 -10.60
C GLU A 129 15.29 -8.24 -10.54
N GLN A 130 15.33 -6.96 -10.93
CA GLN A 130 14.15 -6.09 -10.94
C GLN A 130 13.04 -6.63 -11.84
N ASN A 131 13.36 -7.09 -13.06
CA ASN A 131 12.35 -7.59 -14.00
C ASN A 131 11.70 -8.89 -13.50
N VAL A 132 12.44 -9.74 -12.79
CA VAL A 132 11.91 -10.95 -12.17
C VAL A 132 10.99 -10.58 -11.00
N ALA A 133 11.38 -9.61 -10.17
CA ALA A 133 10.54 -9.08 -9.09
C ALA A 133 9.24 -8.45 -9.60
N LEU A 134 9.31 -7.63 -10.66
CA LEU A 134 8.12 -7.06 -11.32
C LEU A 134 7.20 -8.14 -11.88
N ASN A 135 7.75 -9.17 -12.52
CA ASN A 135 6.95 -10.30 -13.00
C ASN A 135 6.32 -11.09 -11.85
N PHE A 136 7.02 -11.25 -10.72
CA PHE A 136 6.52 -11.92 -9.53
C PHE A 136 5.32 -11.20 -8.91
N ILE A 137 5.37 -9.87 -8.83
CA ILE A 137 4.26 -9.02 -8.40
C ILE A 137 3.12 -9.08 -9.42
N GLY A 138 3.45 -8.91 -10.71
CA GLY A 138 2.47 -8.90 -11.79
C GLY A 138 1.68 -10.21 -11.89
N ALA A 139 2.33 -11.35 -11.66
CA ALA A 139 1.68 -12.67 -11.61
C ALA A 139 0.64 -12.82 -10.49
N ARG A 140 0.77 -12.03 -9.41
CA ARG A 140 -0.12 -12.07 -8.23
C ARG A 140 -1.27 -11.07 -8.27
N GLY A 141 -1.21 -10.09 -9.16
CA GLY A 141 -2.32 -9.15 -9.40
C GLY A 141 -3.07 -9.41 -10.71
N ALA A 142 -2.38 -9.85 -11.77
CA ALA A 142 -2.98 -10.09 -13.08
C ALA A 142 -3.77 -11.41 -13.13
N LYS A 143 -4.71 -11.49 -14.10
CA LYS A 143 -5.44 -12.74 -14.40
C LYS A 143 -4.47 -13.80 -14.99
N PRO A 144 -4.75 -15.10 -14.80
CA PRO A 144 -4.02 -16.16 -15.50
C PRO A 144 -4.03 -15.98 -17.03
N GLY A 145 -2.97 -16.39 -17.71
CA GLY A 145 -2.85 -16.30 -19.18
C GLY A 145 -2.25 -14.99 -19.73
N VAL A 146 -1.92 -14.03 -18.87
CA VAL A 146 -1.27 -12.77 -19.30
C VAL A 146 0.24 -12.99 -19.54
N THR A 147 0.75 -12.47 -20.66
CA THR A 147 2.17 -12.55 -21.04
C THR A 147 3.08 -11.91 -19.99
N LYS A 148 4.35 -12.36 -19.92
CA LYS A 148 5.35 -11.84 -18.97
C LYS A 148 5.52 -10.32 -19.08
N GLU A 149 5.62 -9.80 -20.31
CA GLU A 149 5.78 -8.36 -20.56
C GLU A 149 4.61 -7.52 -20.03
N LYS A 150 3.37 -7.98 -20.26
CA LYS A 150 2.17 -7.31 -19.75
C LYS A 150 2.12 -7.34 -18.22
N ARG A 151 2.56 -8.44 -17.58
CA ARG A 151 2.68 -8.54 -16.12
C ARG A 151 3.70 -7.56 -15.56
N ILE A 152 4.87 -7.44 -16.18
CA ILE A 152 5.92 -6.50 -15.77
C ILE A 152 5.41 -5.06 -15.90
N LYS A 153 4.79 -4.71 -17.03
CA LYS A 153 4.21 -3.38 -17.24
C LYS A 153 3.13 -3.05 -16.19
N TYR A 154 2.23 -4.00 -15.94
CA TYR A 154 1.18 -3.86 -14.93
C TYR A 154 1.75 -3.64 -13.51
N ALA A 155 2.74 -4.43 -13.10
CA ALA A 155 3.39 -4.25 -11.80
C ALA A 155 4.09 -2.89 -11.69
N ARG A 156 4.77 -2.45 -12.76
CA ARG A 156 5.41 -1.13 -12.82
C ARG A 156 4.39 -0.01 -12.67
N GLU A 157 3.26 -0.08 -13.36
CA GLU A 157 2.18 0.90 -13.24
C GLU A 157 1.60 0.96 -11.81
N ILE A 158 1.45 -0.19 -11.14
CA ILE A 158 1.03 -0.23 -9.73
C ILE A 158 2.04 0.48 -8.84
N LEU A 159 3.32 0.12 -8.93
CA LEU A 159 4.36 0.71 -8.07
C LEU A 159 4.53 2.21 -8.33
N GLN A 160 4.33 2.65 -9.57
CA GLN A 160 4.44 4.05 -9.96
C GLN A 160 3.21 4.89 -9.58
N LYS A 161 1.98 4.42 -9.83
CA LYS A 161 0.77 5.26 -9.72
C LYS A 161 -0.13 4.95 -8.56
N GLU A 162 -0.08 3.72 -8.03
CA GLU A 162 -0.99 3.23 -7.01
C GLU A 162 -0.32 3.02 -5.65
N MET A 163 0.94 2.60 -5.61
CA MET A 163 1.72 2.46 -4.38
C MET A 163 2.22 3.83 -3.94
N LEU A 164 1.86 4.25 -2.72
CA LEU A 164 2.29 5.53 -2.11
C LEU A 164 2.11 6.77 -3.02
N PRO A 165 0.91 7.03 -3.59
CA PRO A 165 0.70 8.13 -4.54
C PRO A 165 0.98 9.50 -3.95
N HIS A 166 0.84 9.68 -2.63
CA HIS A 166 1.14 10.93 -1.94
C HIS A 166 2.65 11.28 -1.96
N VAL A 167 3.54 10.30 -2.15
CA VAL A 167 4.98 10.52 -2.32
C VAL A 167 5.32 10.95 -3.75
N GLY A 168 4.59 10.39 -4.72
CA GLY A 168 4.74 10.73 -6.13
C GLY A 168 4.02 9.75 -7.06
N VAL A 169 3.58 10.23 -8.21
CA VAL A 169 2.94 9.42 -9.26
C VAL A 169 3.62 9.53 -10.63
N SER A 170 4.62 10.41 -10.74
CA SER A 170 5.43 10.57 -11.95
C SER A 170 6.48 9.47 -12.04
N GLU A 171 7.11 9.37 -13.20
CA GLU A 171 8.34 8.59 -13.36
C GLU A 171 9.44 9.15 -12.46
N PHE A 172 10.42 8.31 -12.12
CA PHE A 172 11.60 8.66 -11.30
C PHE A 172 11.30 9.03 -9.84
N CYS A 173 10.14 8.64 -9.33
CA CYS A 173 9.79 8.76 -7.91
C CYS A 173 10.05 7.48 -7.10
N GLU A 174 10.56 6.43 -7.73
CA GLU A 174 10.79 5.11 -7.15
C GLU A 174 11.72 5.17 -5.93
N THR A 175 12.80 5.96 -6.02
CA THR A 175 13.75 6.17 -4.91
C THR A 175 13.06 6.78 -3.69
N LYS A 176 12.26 7.84 -3.88
CA LYS A 176 11.52 8.48 -2.77
C LYS A 176 10.54 7.51 -2.11
N LYS A 177 9.88 6.67 -2.93
CA LYS A 177 8.98 5.63 -2.42
C LYS A 177 9.72 4.53 -1.67
N ALA A 178 10.92 4.15 -2.11
CA ALA A 178 11.74 3.18 -1.40
C ALA A 178 12.15 3.69 -0.01
N TYR A 179 12.55 4.96 0.11
CA TYR A 179 12.80 5.58 1.43
C TYR A 179 11.56 5.56 2.32
N PHE A 180 10.39 5.93 1.79
CA PHE A 180 9.16 5.91 2.57
C PHE A 180 8.75 4.48 2.97
N LEU A 181 8.92 3.50 2.08
CA LEU A 181 8.69 2.09 2.37
C LEU A 181 9.66 1.60 3.47
N GLY A 182 10.93 1.98 3.39
CA GLY A 182 11.94 1.72 4.41
C GLY A 182 11.55 2.28 5.77
N TYR A 183 11.10 3.54 5.82
CA TYR A 183 10.52 4.15 7.02
C TYR A 183 9.32 3.38 7.58
N MET A 184 8.42 2.86 6.74
CA MET A 184 7.31 2.02 7.19
C MET A 184 7.79 0.72 7.84
N VAL A 185 8.78 0.06 7.24
CA VAL A 185 9.37 -1.16 7.80
C VAL A 185 10.12 -0.85 9.10
N HIS A 186 10.87 0.25 9.14
CA HIS A 186 11.55 0.72 10.34
C HIS A 186 10.58 0.95 11.50
N ARG A 187 9.46 1.65 11.25
CA ARG A 187 8.37 1.87 12.21
C ARG A 187 7.80 0.56 12.75
N LEU A 188 7.61 -0.43 11.88
CA LEU A 188 7.15 -1.77 12.25
C LEU A 188 8.15 -2.47 13.16
N LEU A 189 9.44 -2.40 12.84
CA LEU A 189 10.51 -3.03 13.61
C LEU A 189 10.67 -2.40 15.01
N LEU A 190 10.62 -1.07 15.11
CA LEU A 190 10.65 -0.38 16.40
C LEU A 190 9.52 -0.84 17.32
N ALA A 191 8.31 -0.99 16.80
CA ALA A 191 7.18 -1.50 17.58
C ALA A 191 7.33 -2.98 17.95
N ALA A 192 7.84 -3.81 17.03
CA ALA A 192 8.06 -5.23 17.27
C ALA A 192 9.15 -5.49 18.34
N LEU A 193 10.18 -4.64 18.39
CA LEU A 193 11.24 -4.67 19.42
C LEU A 193 10.84 -3.96 20.73
N GLY A 194 9.64 -3.38 20.81
CA GLY A 194 9.18 -2.64 21.99
C GLY A 194 9.90 -1.31 22.23
N ARG A 195 10.63 -0.80 21.23
CA ARG A 195 11.35 0.49 21.29
C ARG A 195 10.45 1.68 20.99
N ARG A 196 9.25 1.42 20.48
CA ARG A 196 8.20 2.40 20.26
C ARG A 196 6.85 1.76 20.58
N GLU A 197 5.96 2.52 21.22
CA GLU A 197 4.59 2.08 21.43
C GLU A 197 3.83 1.98 20.11
N VAL A 198 2.85 1.06 20.08
CA VAL A 198 1.92 0.93 18.96
C VAL A 198 0.95 2.10 18.90
N ASP A 199 0.45 2.40 17.72
CA ASP A 199 -0.49 3.51 17.55
C ASP A 199 -1.88 3.15 18.09
N ASP A 200 -2.53 4.10 18.74
CA ASP A 200 -3.91 3.99 19.22
C ASP A 200 -4.91 4.36 18.09
N ARG A 201 -5.90 3.48 17.87
CA ARG A 201 -6.95 3.66 16.86
C ARG A 201 -7.96 4.73 17.26
N ASP A 202 -8.13 4.98 18.54
CA ASP A 202 -9.15 5.88 19.08
C ASP A 202 -8.59 7.26 19.42
N HIS A 203 -7.27 7.44 19.26
CA HIS A 203 -6.64 8.75 19.44
C HIS A 203 -7.15 9.76 18.41
N TYR A 204 -7.88 10.78 18.88
CA TYR A 204 -8.50 11.80 18.02
C TYR A 204 -7.50 12.58 17.15
N GLY A 205 -6.24 12.73 17.56
CA GLY A 205 -5.19 13.35 16.73
C GLY A 205 -4.97 12.61 15.39
N ASN A 206 -5.26 11.31 15.37
CA ASN A 206 -5.18 10.44 14.20
C ASN A 206 -6.47 10.43 13.38
N LYS A 207 -7.49 11.22 13.75
CA LYS A 207 -8.78 11.29 13.06
C LYS A 207 -8.91 12.58 12.25
N ARG A 208 -9.77 12.56 11.24
CA ARG A 208 -10.19 13.72 10.44
C ARG A 208 -11.70 13.67 10.27
N LEU A 209 -12.32 14.85 10.24
CA LEU A 209 -13.74 15.00 9.99
C LEU A 209 -13.95 15.45 8.53
N ASP A 210 -14.61 14.60 7.75
CA ASP A 210 -15.12 15.01 6.45
C ASP A 210 -16.42 15.79 6.67
N LEU A 211 -16.36 17.09 6.40
CA LEU A 211 -17.51 17.98 6.40
C LEU A 211 -18.22 17.96 5.04
N ALA A 212 -19.18 18.85 4.83
CA ALA A 212 -19.96 18.96 3.59
C ALA A 212 -19.08 19.00 2.31
N GLY A 213 -17.96 19.72 2.34
CA GLY A 213 -17.07 19.86 1.17
C GLY A 213 -16.52 18.53 0.64
N PRO A 214 -15.68 17.81 1.40
CA PRO A 214 -15.16 16.51 0.98
C PRO A 214 -16.25 15.48 0.63
N LEU A 215 -17.35 15.46 1.39
CA LEU A 215 -18.46 14.52 1.14
C LEU A 215 -19.15 14.77 -0.21
N LEU A 216 -19.47 16.03 -0.52
CA LEU A 216 -20.05 16.39 -1.80
C LEU A 216 -19.06 16.21 -2.96
N ALA A 217 -17.79 16.53 -2.76
CA ALA A 217 -16.75 16.34 -3.78
C ALA A 217 -16.61 14.86 -4.19
N PHE A 218 -16.69 13.95 -3.22
CA PHE A 218 -16.68 12.51 -3.46
C PHE A 218 -17.89 12.05 -4.29
N LEU A 219 -19.10 12.46 -3.90
CA LEU A 219 -20.35 12.12 -4.61
C LEU A 219 -20.35 12.71 -6.03
N PHE A 220 -20.05 14.00 -6.17
CA PHE A 220 -20.03 14.71 -7.45
C PHE A 220 -19.08 14.04 -8.45
N ARG A 221 -17.89 13.65 -8.01
CA ARG A 221 -16.94 12.93 -8.87
C ARG A 221 -17.53 11.63 -9.42
N GLY A 222 -18.19 10.84 -8.59
CA GLY A 222 -18.80 9.58 -9.00
C GLY A 222 -19.84 9.80 -10.10
N LEU A 223 -20.76 10.74 -9.86
CA LEU A 223 -21.82 11.11 -10.80
C LEU A 223 -21.25 11.68 -12.10
N PHE A 224 -20.27 12.58 -12.01
CA PHE A 224 -19.64 13.20 -13.19
C PHE A 224 -18.89 12.18 -14.06
N ARG A 225 -18.22 11.19 -13.44
CA ARG A 225 -17.59 10.10 -14.19
C ARG A 225 -18.59 9.20 -14.91
N ASN A 226 -19.74 8.95 -14.30
CA ASN A 226 -20.82 8.19 -14.92
C ASN A 226 -21.38 8.95 -16.12
N LEU A 227 -21.66 10.26 -15.95
CA LEU A 227 -22.09 11.14 -17.04
C LEU A 227 -21.11 11.09 -18.22
N MET A 228 -19.81 11.26 -17.96
CA MET A 228 -18.78 11.21 -19.01
C MET A 228 -18.74 9.86 -19.74
N LYS A 229 -19.03 8.76 -19.04
CA LYS A 229 -19.11 7.43 -19.64
C LYS A 229 -20.33 7.29 -20.55
N GLU A 230 -21.49 7.78 -20.11
CA GLU A 230 -22.73 7.75 -20.89
C GLU A 230 -22.62 8.61 -22.15
N VAL A 231 -22.10 9.83 -22.04
CA VAL A 231 -21.85 10.72 -23.19
C VAL A 231 -20.91 10.05 -24.20
N ARG A 232 -19.84 9.41 -23.72
CA ARG A 232 -18.92 8.68 -24.59
C ARG A 232 -19.59 7.52 -25.33
N MET A 233 -20.42 6.73 -24.64
CA MET A 233 -21.15 5.63 -25.26
C MET A 233 -22.15 6.12 -26.31
N TYR A 234 -22.88 7.20 -25.99
CA TYR A 234 -23.82 7.82 -26.91
C TYR A 234 -23.11 8.31 -28.18
N ALA A 235 -22.03 9.09 -28.04
CA ALA A 235 -21.26 9.59 -29.18
C ALA A 235 -20.69 8.45 -30.05
N GLN A 236 -20.25 7.35 -29.43
CA GLN A 236 -19.77 6.18 -30.17
C GLN A 236 -20.88 5.51 -30.98
N ASN A 237 -22.09 5.39 -30.43
CA ASN A 237 -23.22 4.82 -31.16
C ASN A 237 -23.66 5.71 -32.33
N SER A 238 -23.74 7.03 -32.12
CA SER A 238 -24.11 7.98 -33.19
C SER A 238 -23.12 8.01 -34.35
N LEU A 239 -21.84 7.72 -34.11
CA LEU A 239 -20.83 7.60 -35.16
C LEU A 239 -20.89 6.26 -35.92
N ILE A 240 -21.49 5.22 -35.34
CA ILE A 240 -21.68 3.92 -36.00
C ILE A 240 -22.94 3.94 -36.88
N GLU A 241 -23.94 4.75 -36.50
CA GLU A 241 -25.19 4.91 -37.24
C GLU A 241 -25.09 5.89 -38.44
N ALA A 242 -24.02 6.69 -38.52
CA ALA A 242 -23.75 7.66 -39.59
C ALA A 242 -22.82 7.09 -40.66
#